data_AF-Q09926-F1
#
_entry.id   AF-Q09926-F1
#
_cell.length_a   1.000
_cell.length_b   1.000
_cell.length_c   1.000
_cell.angle_alpha   90.00
_cell.angle_beta   90.00
_cell.angle_gamma   90.00
#
_symmetry.space_group_name_H-M   'P 1'
#
loop_
_entity.id
_entity.type
_entity.pdbx_description
1 polymer ?
#
loop_
_entity_poly.entity_id
_entity_poly.type
_entity_poly.pdbx_seq_one_letter_code
_entity_poly.pdbx_strand_id
1 'polypeptide(L)'
;MTAKKKEVDDEKRRRILERNRIAASKFRQKKKEWIKELEQTANAAFEQSKRLQLLLSQLQQEAFRLKSQLLAHQGCQCSVKIRSVLTDFQTAHNALHSQHMAYRPVQPPPGDNMLESVVSVSPTQMHPSLQGLPPNQHPQMPPSSQQPNSDDVQQHMFSAAGLPRSLGGPI
;
A
#
# COMPACT_ATOMS: atom_id res chain seq x y z
N MET A 1 19.60 -10.19 55.97
CA MET A 1 18.62 -10.62 54.95
C MET A 1 18.34 -9.56 53.88
N THR A 2 18.35 -8.25 54.19
CA THR A 2 18.00 -7.17 53.23
C THR A 2 19.05 -6.91 52.15
N ALA A 3 20.35 -7.04 52.44
CA ALA A 3 21.42 -6.77 51.49
C ALA A 3 21.36 -7.68 50.25
N LYS A 4 21.14 -8.99 50.44
CA LYS A 4 21.03 -9.95 49.33
C LYS A 4 19.80 -9.69 48.45
N LYS A 5 18.70 -9.20 49.03
CA LYS A 5 17.51 -8.79 48.27
C LYS A 5 17.80 -7.56 47.38
N LYS A 6 18.58 -6.59 47.88
CA LYS A 6 18.99 -5.42 47.10
C LYS A 6 19.85 -5.82 45.89
N GLU A 7 20.85 -6.67 46.11
CA GLU A 7 21.73 -7.16 45.03
C GLU A 7 20.96 -7.88 43.91
N VAL A 8 20.00 -8.75 44.27
CA VAL A 8 19.15 -9.45 43.29
C VAL A 8 18.24 -8.48 42.52
N ASP A 9 17.68 -7.47 43.19
CA ASP A 9 16.84 -6.45 42.56
C ASP A 9 17.65 -5.57 41.59
N ASP A 10 18.87 -5.19 41.99
CA ASP A 10 19.81 -4.45 41.15
C ASP A 10 20.17 -5.26 39.89
N GLU A 11 20.42 -6.56 40.03
CA GLU A 11 20.74 -7.43 38.91
C GLU A 11 19.54 -7.63 37.96
N LYS A 12 18.33 -7.81 38.51
CA LYS A 12 17.10 -7.87 37.71
C LYS A 12 16.89 -6.56 36.95
N ARG A 13 17.10 -5.41 37.61
CA ARG A 13 17.01 -4.08 37.00
C ARG A 13 18.01 -3.91 35.87
N ARG A 14 19.28 -4.33 36.06
CA ARG A 14 20.31 -4.32 35.01
C ARG A 14 19.87 -5.12 33.77
N ARG A 15 19.35 -6.34 33.96
CA ARG A 15 18.84 -7.17 32.85
C ARG A 15 17.66 -6.54 32.10
N ILE A 16 16.71 -5.94 32.82
CA ILE A 16 15.56 -5.25 32.20
C ILE A 16 16.03 -4.06 31.37
N LEU A 17 16.97 -3.26 31.89
CA LEU A 17 17.52 -2.11 31.17
C LEU A 17 18.28 -2.55 29.92
N GLU A 18 19.07 -3.62 30.01
CA GLU A 18 19.78 -4.16 28.84
C GLU A 18 18.81 -4.68 27.77
N ARG A 19 17.75 -5.42 28.19
CA ARG A 19 16.69 -5.86 27.28
C ARG A 19 15.93 -4.67 26.67
N ASN A 20 15.66 -3.62 27.46
CA ASN A 20 15.00 -2.41 26.97
C ASN A 20 15.88 -1.67 25.96
N ARG A 21 17.19 -1.58 26.20
CA ARG A 21 18.16 -1.00 25.26
C ARG A 21 18.10 -1.70 23.90
N ILE A 22 18.12 -3.04 23.91
CA ILE A 22 18.00 -3.85 22.69
C ILE A 22 16.63 -3.66 22.03
N ALA A 23 15.55 -3.71 22.81
CA ALA A 23 14.18 -3.55 22.30
C ALA A 23 13.96 -2.16 21.69
N ALA A 24 14.45 -1.09 22.33
CA ALA A 24 14.39 0.27 21.83
C ALA A 24 15.19 0.42 20.52
N SER A 25 16.37 -0.21 20.43
CA SER A 25 17.14 -0.26 19.19
C SER A 25 16.34 -0.94 18.06
N LYS A 26 15.80 -2.14 18.32
CA LYS A 26 14.96 -2.87 17.35
C LYS A 26 13.70 -2.10 16.95
N PHE A 27 13.04 -1.44 17.90
CA PHE A 27 11.87 -0.59 17.63
C PHE A 27 12.22 0.58 16.72
N ARG A 28 13.33 1.28 17.02
CA ARG A 28 13.84 2.38 16.18
C ARG A 28 14.18 1.89 14.78
N GLN A 29 14.81 0.71 14.67
CA GLN A 29 15.14 0.10 13.39
C GLN A 29 13.89 -0.27 12.58
N LYS A 30 12.93 -0.99 13.19
CA LYS A 30 11.67 -1.36 12.53
C LYS A 30 10.88 -0.13 12.08
N LYS A 31 10.84 0.93 12.91
CA LYS A 31 10.23 2.22 12.53
C LYS A 31 10.93 2.85 11.33
N LYS A 32 12.27 2.81 11.28
CA LYS A 32 13.06 3.32 10.16
C LYS A 32 12.79 2.55 8.86
N GLU A 33 12.74 1.22 8.94
CA GLU A 33 12.42 0.34 7.80
C GLU A 33 11.00 0.62 7.29
N TRP A 34 10.00 0.69 8.18
CA TRP A 34 8.62 0.99 7.82
C TRP A 34 8.46 2.34 7.12
N ILE A 35 9.11 3.39 7.63
CA ILE A 35 9.11 4.72 6.98
C ILE A 35 9.72 4.62 5.58
N LYS A 36 10.85 3.92 5.43
CA LYS A 36 11.50 3.72 4.13
C LYS A 36 10.60 2.96 3.15
N GLU A 37 9.95 1.89 3.58
CA GLU A 37 9.01 1.11 2.75
C GLU A 37 7.81 1.95 2.32
N LEU A 38 7.28 2.78 3.23
CA LEU A 38 6.20 3.71 2.93
C LEU A 38 6.62 4.74 1.88
N GLU A 39 7.78 5.37 2.04
CA GLU A 39 8.35 6.31 1.07
C GLU A 39 8.58 5.64 -0.30
N GLN A 40 9.11 4.41 -0.31
CA GLN A 40 9.29 3.65 -1.55
C GLN A 40 7.97 3.35 -2.25
N THR A 41 6.94 2.96 -1.49
CA THR A 41 5.60 2.67 -2.04
C THR A 41 4.96 3.92 -2.61
N ALA A 42 5.05 5.05 -1.90
CA ALA A 42 4.55 6.34 -2.37
C ALA A 42 5.25 6.78 -3.67
N ASN A 43 6.58 6.66 -3.72
CA ASN A 43 7.35 6.99 -4.91
C ASN A 43 7.02 6.07 -6.09
N ALA A 44 6.86 4.77 -5.86
CA ALA A 44 6.45 3.82 -6.89
C ALA A 44 5.07 4.14 -7.46
N ALA A 45 4.10 4.44 -6.58
CA ALA A 45 2.75 4.85 -7.00
C ALA A 45 2.77 6.17 -7.78
N PHE A 46 3.59 7.14 -7.35
CA PHE A 46 3.78 8.41 -8.07
C PHE A 46 4.36 8.19 -9.47
N GLU A 47 5.43 7.39 -9.60
CA GLU A 47 6.04 7.08 -10.90
C GLU A 47 5.08 6.32 -11.82
N GLN A 48 4.28 5.39 -11.28
CA GLN A 48 3.25 4.71 -12.04
C GLN A 48 2.18 5.70 -12.54
N SER A 49 1.70 6.60 -11.67
CA SER A 49 0.74 7.64 -12.06
C SER A 49 1.29 8.52 -13.17
N LYS A 50 2.54 8.98 -13.03
CA LYS A 50 3.24 9.76 -14.06
C LYS A 50 3.37 9.02 -15.38
N ARG A 51 3.75 7.74 -15.34
CA ARG A 51 3.83 6.88 -16.53
C ARG A 51 2.48 6.73 -17.21
N LEU A 52 1.41 6.51 -16.45
CA LEU A 52 0.06 6.38 -16.98
C LEU A 52 -0.43 7.70 -17.60
N GLN A 53 -0.14 8.85 -16.96
CA GLN A 53 -0.46 10.17 -17.52
C GLN A 53 0.28 10.43 -18.84
N LEU A 54 1.57 10.05 -18.91
CA LEU A 54 2.34 10.16 -20.15
C LEU A 54 1.73 9.29 -21.26
N LEU A 55 1.39 8.04 -20.95
CA LEU A 55 0.75 7.13 -21.91
C LEU A 55 -0.61 7.67 -22.37
N LEU A 56 -1.41 8.22 -21.46
CA LEU A 56 -2.68 8.87 -21.81
C LEU A 56 -2.45 10.05 -22.76
N SER A 57 -1.47 10.91 -22.47
CA SER A 57 -1.12 12.03 -23.36
C SER A 57 -0.68 11.54 -24.75
N GLN A 58 0.13 10.49 -24.82
CA GLN A 58 0.57 9.89 -26.09
C GLN A 58 -0.61 9.32 -26.88
N LEU A 59 -1.49 8.55 -26.22
CA LEU A 59 -2.68 7.99 -26.86
C LEU A 59 -3.66 9.08 -27.31
N GLN A 60 -3.81 10.16 -26.55
CA GLN A 60 -4.60 11.32 -26.95
C GLN A 60 -4.01 12.00 -28.19
N GLN A 61 -2.70 12.18 -28.24
CA GLN A 61 -2.02 12.74 -29.41
C GLN A 61 -2.18 11.85 -30.64
N GLU A 62 -2.06 10.53 -30.47
CA GLU A 62 -2.26 9.55 -31.54
C GLU A 62 -3.71 9.56 -32.04
N ALA A 63 -4.69 9.56 -31.12
CA ALA A 63 -6.09 9.68 -31.48
C ALA A 63 -6.38 10.99 -32.23
N PHE A 64 -5.77 12.11 -31.81
CA PHE A 64 -5.87 13.38 -32.51
C PHE A 64 -5.27 13.30 -33.91
N ARG A 65 -4.07 12.72 -34.06
CA ARG A 65 -3.40 12.52 -35.35
C ARG A 65 -4.27 11.71 -36.31
N LEU A 66 -4.83 10.59 -35.85
CA LEU A 66 -5.72 9.76 -36.66
C LEU A 66 -7.00 10.51 -37.05
N LYS A 67 -7.63 11.24 -36.10
CA LYS A 67 -8.79 12.09 -36.41
C LYS A 67 -8.47 13.14 -37.47
N SER A 68 -7.31 13.79 -37.38
CA SER A 68 -6.85 14.76 -38.37
C SER A 68 -6.68 14.14 -39.76
N GLN A 69 -6.10 12.93 -39.84
CA GLN A 69 -5.97 12.21 -41.11
C GLN A 69 -7.34 11.84 -41.70
N LEU A 70 -8.28 11.40 -40.87
CA LEU A 70 -9.66 11.10 -41.31
C LEU A 70 -10.37 12.35 -41.83
N LEU A 71 -10.20 13.50 -41.19
CA LEU A 71 -10.76 14.78 -41.64
C LEU A 71 -10.19 15.24 -42.99
N ALA A 72 -8.92 14.94 -43.27
CA ALA A 72 -8.33 15.24 -44.58
C ALA A 72 -9.02 14.51 -45.75
N HIS A 73 -9.76 13.43 -45.48
CA HIS A 73 -10.56 12.70 -46.47
C HIS A 73 -12.03 13.14 -46.55
N GLN A 74 -12.40 14.25 -45.91
CA GLN A 74 -13.75 14.82 -46.02
C GLN A 74 -14.07 15.15 -47.49
N GLY A 75 -15.06 14.47 -48.07
CA GLY A 75 -15.49 14.65 -49.47
C GLY A 75 -14.81 13.75 -50.51
N CYS A 76 -13.81 12.97 -50.13
CA CYS A 76 -13.23 11.93 -51.00
C CYS A 76 -14.25 10.81 -51.27
N GLN A 77 -14.23 10.19 -52.46
CA GLN A 77 -15.01 8.97 -52.74
C GLN A 77 -14.68 7.83 -51.76
N CYS A 78 -13.46 7.83 -51.20
CA CYS A 78 -13.00 6.92 -50.17
C CYS A 78 -13.69 7.09 -48.80
N SER A 79 -14.35 8.21 -48.54
CA SER A 79 -14.96 8.53 -47.23
C SER A 79 -16.07 7.56 -46.82
N VAL A 80 -16.86 7.04 -47.77
CA VAL A 80 -17.92 6.05 -47.52
C VAL A 80 -17.31 4.75 -47.01
N LYS A 81 -16.24 4.27 -47.65
CA LYS A 81 -15.52 3.06 -47.24
C LYS A 81 -14.89 3.22 -45.86
N ILE A 82 -14.24 4.37 -45.62
CA ILE A 82 -13.67 4.71 -44.30
C ILE A 82 -14.76 4.64 -43.22
N ARG A 83 -15.94 5.23 -43.46
CA ARG A 83 -17.05 5.22 -42.49
C ARG A 83 -17.56 3.82 -42.18
N SER A 84 -17.71 2.96 -43.19
CA SER A 84 -18.10 1.56 -42.99
C SER A 84 -17.12 0.85 -42.06
N VAL A 85 -15.83 0.93 -42.37
CA VAL A 85 -14.77 0.26 -41.60
C VAL A 85 -14.73 0.76 -40.14
N LEU A 86 -14.91 2.07 -39.91
CA LEU A 86 -14.95 2.62 -38.55
C LEU A 86 -16.17 2.14 -37.75
N THR A 87 -17.34 2.02 -38.39
CA THR A 87 -18.56 1.47 -37.75
C THR A 87 -18.38 0.00 -37.41
N ASP A 88 -17.80 -0.78 -38.32
CA ASP A 88 -17.52 -2.20 -38.09
C ASP A 88 -16.54 -2.37 -36.91
N PHE A 89 -15.46 -1.58 -36.89
CA PHE A 89 -14.51 -1.54 -35.78
C PHE A 89 -15.19 -1.15 -34.46
N GLN A 90 -16.03 -0.11 -34.45
CA GLN A 90 -16.73 0.33 -33.25
C GLN A 90 -17.69 -0.75 -32.72
N THR A 91 -18.37 -1.45 -33.63
CA THR A 91 -19.28 -2.55 -33.28
C THR A 91 -18.53 -3.70 -32.63
N ALA A 92 -17.40 -4.11 -33.22
CA ALA A 92 -16.53 -5.15 -32.65
C ALA A 92 -15.93 -4.73 -31.30
N HIS A 93 -15.48 -3.48 -31.18
CA HIS A 93 -14.96 -2.94 -29.91
C HIS A 93 -16.03 -2.96 -28.81
N ASN A 94 -17.25 -2.52 -29.12
CA ASN A 94 -18.35 -2.52 -28.15
C ASN A 94 -18.73 -3.94 -27.71
N ALA A 95 -18.71 -4.91 -28.63
CA ALA A 95 -18.95 -6.32 -28.30
C ALA A 95 -17.89 -6.86 -27.33
N LEU A 96 -16.61 -6.62 -27.60
CA LEU A 96 -15.51 -7.03 -26.71
C LEU A 96 -15.56 -6.32 -25.35
N HIS A 97 -15.87 -5.02 -25.36
CA HIS A 97 -16.00 -4.25 -24.13
C HIS A 97 -17.16 -4.76 -23.26
N SER A 98 -18.30 -5.10 -23.86
CA SER A 98 -19.44 -5.71 -23.17
C SER A 98 -19.07 -7.04 -22.51
N GLN A 99 -18.24 -7.86 -23.18
CA GLN A 99 -17.75 -9.11 -22.60
C GLN A 99 -16.81 -8.86 -21.42
N HIS A 100 -15.86 -7.92 -21.55
CA HIS A 100 -14.93 -7.59 -20.45
C HIS A 100 -15.66 -7.04 -19.22
N MET A 101 -16.69 -6.21 -19.41
CA MET A 101 -17.48 -5.69 -18.29
C MET A 101 -18.29 -6.78 -17.56
N ALA A 102 -18.69 -7.85 -18.24
CA ALA A 102 -19.39 -8.97 -17.61
C ALA A 102 -18.50 -9.81 -16.69
N TYR A 103 -17.18 -9.86 -16.93
CA TYR A 103 -16.23 -10.67 -16.14
C TYR A 103 -15.34 -9.86 -15.21
N ARG A 104 -15.43 -8.52 -15.20
CA ARG A 104 -14.62 -7.70 -14.31
C ARG A 104 -15.00 -8.01 -12.86
N PRO A 105 -14.07 -8.48 -12.01
CA PRO A 105 -14.33 -8.61 -10.59
C PRO A 105 -14.74 -7.23 -10.04
N VAL A 106 -15.96 -7.12 -9.54
CA VAL A 106 -16.40 -5.92 -8.81
C VAL A 106 -15.52 -5.85 -7.58
N GLN A 107 -14.51 -4.99 -7.62
CA GLN A 107 -13.83 -4.59 -6.39
C GLN A 107 -14.90 -3.95 -5.51
N PRO A 108 -15.07 -4.39 -4.26
CA PRO A 108 -15.97 -3.70 -3.35
C PRO A 108 -15.56 -2.22 -3.36
N PRO A 109 -16.54 -1.29 -3.37
CA PRO A 109 -16.21 0.13 -3.30
C PRO A 109 -15.21 0.31 -2.17
N PRO A 110 -14.12 1.06 -2.37
CA PRO A 110 -13.18 1.34 -1.30
C PRO A 110 -14.03 1.89 -0.16
N GLY A 111 -14.15 1.11 0.92
CA GLY A 111 -14.99 1.47 2.04
C GLY A 111 -14.63 2.90 2.42
N ASP A 112 -15.63 3.74 2.58
CA ASP A 112 -15.47 5.15 2.89
C ASP A 112 -14.62 5.27 4.15
N ASN A 113 -13.31 5.36 3.97
CA ASN A 113 -12.48 6.05 4.93
C ASN A 113 -12.84 7.50 4.71
N MET A 114 -13.86 7.92 5.46
CA MET A 114 -14.24 9.29 5.73
C MET A 114 -13.01 10.06 6.22
N LEU A 115 -12.12 10.43 5.29
CA LEU A 115 -11.21 11.54 5.49
C LEU A 115 -12.05 12.76 5.18
N GLU A 116 -12.56 13.35 6.26
CA GLU A 116 -13.37 14.55 6.28
C GLU A 116 -12.95 15.54 5.19
N SER A 117 -13.88 15.84 4.28
CA SER A 117 -13.82 17.08 3.55
C SER A 117 -13.98 18.20 4.57
N VAL A 118 -12.85 18.80 4.95
CA VAL A 118 -12.86 20.08 5.67
C VAL A 118 -13.45 21.13 4.73
N VAL A 119 -14.75 21.33 4.86
CA VAL A 119 -15.48 22.42 4.24
C VAL A 119 -14.91 23.73 4.79
N SER A 120 -14.29 24.50 3.89
CA SER A 120 -13.87 25.87 4.13
C SER A 120 -15.11 26.72 4.42
N VAL A 121 -15.36 26.97 5.70
CA VAL A 121 -16.30 28.01 6.15
C VAL A 121 -15.50 28.96 7.01
N SER A 122 -15.23 30.15 6.47
CA SER A 122 -14.83 31.31 7.25
C SER A 122 -16.10 31.98 7.77
N PRO A 123 -16.27 32.06 9.10
CA PRO A 123 -16.94 33.20 9.67
C PRO A 123 -16.11 33.73 10.85
N THR A 124 -15.66 34.96 10.68
CA THR A 124 -15.19 35.82 11.74
C THR A 124 -16.20 35.87 12.88
N GLN A 125 -15.85 35.37 14.06
CA GLN A 125 -16.08 36.10 15.31
C GLN A 125 -15.38 35.43 16.49
N MET A 126 -14.71 36.28 17.26
CA MET A 126 -13.89 35.98 18.43
C MET A 126 -14.77 35.48 19.57
N HIS A 127 -14.39 34.38 20.22
CA HIS A 127 -14.79 34.12 21.60
C HIS A 127 -13.65 33.42 22.34
N PRO A 128 -13.16 33.96 23.47
CA PRO A 128 -12.13 33.31 24.26
C PRO A 128 -12.81 32.37 25.27
N SER A 129 -12.35 31.12 25.36
CA SER A 129 -12.35 30.34 26.61
C SER A 129 -11.50 29.10 26.41
N LEU A 130 -10.40 29.09 27.16
CA LEU A 130 -9.49 27.97 27.35
C LEU A 130 -10.23 26.82 28.02
N GLN A 131 -10.04 25.59 27.55
CA GLN A 131 -9.80 24.36 28.32
C GLN A 131 -10.24 23.13 27.52
N GLY A 132 -9.32 22.18 27.35
CA GLY A 132 -9.60 20.88 26.77
C GLY A 132 -8.58 20.49 25.70
N LEU A 133 -7.34 20.23 26.08
CA LEU A 133 -6.39 19.53 25.22
C LEU A 133 -6.88 18.08 25.07
N PRO A 134 -7.22 17.60 23.86
CA PRO A 134 -7.59 16.21 23.68
C PRO A 134 -6.35 15.32 23.81
N PRO A 135 -6.46 14.13 24.42
CA PRO A 135 -5.33 13.23 24.60
C PRO A 135 -4.86 12.74 23.22
N ASN A 136 -3.58 13.01 22.96
CA ASN A 136 -2.85 12.62 21.77
C ASN A 136 -2.92 11.10 21.54
N GLN A 137 -3.78 10.66 20.64
CA GLN A 137 -3.89 9.26 20.23
C GLN A 137 -2.63 8.88 19.43
N HIS A 138 -1.67 8.25 20.10
CA HIS A 138 -0.53 7.64 19.45
C HIS A 138 -1.01 6.50 18.53
N PRO A 139 -0.54 6.41 17.27
CA PRO A 139 -0.89 5.33 16.36
C PRO A 139 -0.46 3.98 16.94
N GLN A 140 -1.44 3.11 17.16
CA GLN A 140 -1.24 1.73 17.60
C GLN A 140 -0.38 0.97 16.59
N MET A 141 0.77 0.45 17.04
CA MET A 141 1.54 -0.51 16.25
C MET A 141 0.76 -1.83 16.11
N PRO A 142 0.84 -2.52 14.97
CA PRO A 142 0.19 -3.80 14.79
C PRO A 142 0.75 -4.84 15.78
N PRO A 143 -0.10 -5.78 16.25
CA PRO A 143 0.24 -6.73 17.30
C PRO A 143 1.42 -7.60 16.84
N SER A 144 2.52 -7.53 17.60
CA SER A 144 3.67 -8.41 17.37
C SER A 144 3.40 -9.73 18.06
N SER A 145 3.35 -10.80 17.26
CA SER A 145 3.17 -12.19 17.68
C SER A 145 4.02 -12.52 18.91
N GLN A 146 3.36 -13.07 19.93
CA GLN A 146 3.99 -13.58 21.15
C GLN A 146 5.10 -14.56 20.77
N GLN A 147 6.36 -14.17 20.99
CA GLN A 147 7.46 -15.13 20.97
C GLN A 147 7.49 -15.84 22.33
N PRO A 148 7.44 -17.18 22.36
CA PRO A 148 7.26 -17.94 23.59
C PRO A 148 8.46 -17.85 24.52
N ASN A 149 8.15 -17.93 25.82
CA ASN A 149 9.06 -17.84 26.94
C ASN A 149 10.23 -18.82 26.80
N SER A 150 11.44 -18.27 26.92
CA SER A 150 12.68 -19.02 26.88
C SER A 150 12.97 -19.59 28.27
N ASP A 151 12.30 -20.68 28.64
CA ASP A 151 12.63 -21.47 29.84
C ASP A 151 12.79 -22.98 29.53
N ASP A 152 13.12 -23.34 28.28
CA ASP A 152 13.59 -24.70 27.93
C ASP A 152 14.96 -24.60 27.24
N VAL A 153 15.97 -24.27 28.05
CA VAL A 153 17.37 -24.46 27.72
C VAL A 153 17.83 -25.66 28.53
N GLN A 154 17.62 -26.88 28.04
CA GLN A 154 18.57 -27.98 28.27
C GLN A 154 18.21 -29.21 27.41
N GLN A 155 19.19 -29.66 26.63
CA GLN A 155 19.38 -31.06 26.19
C GLN A 155 18.35 -31.68 25.24
N HIS A 156 18.62 -31.60 23.93
CA HIS A 156 18.65 -32.78 23.06
C HIS A 156 19.39 -32.44 21.74
N MET A 157 20.67 -32.06 21.83
CA MET A 157 21.58 -32.25 20.70
C MET A 157 21.94 -33.73 20.70
N PHE A 158 21.45 -34.49 19.74
CA PHE A 158 22.03 -35.69 19.11
C PHE A 158 20.91 -36.46 18.42
N SER A 159 20.73 -36.24 17.12
CA SER A 159 20.60 -37.33 16.16
C SER A 159 20.62 -36.77 14.75
N ALA A 160 21.72 -37.02 14.06
CA ALA A 160 21.87 -36.79 12.64
C ALA A 160 21.29 -37.99 11.91
N ALA A 161 20.20 -37.80 11.15
CA ALA A 161 19.84 -38.62 9.99
C ALA A 161 18.56 -38.07 9.36
N GLY A 162 18.55 -37.94 8.03
CA GLY A 162 17.32 -37.88 7.25
C GLY A 162 17.09 -36.59 6.51
N LEU A 163 17.74 -36.45 5.35
CA LEU A 163 17.15 -35.72 4.22
C LEU A 163 15.91 -36.49 3.73
N PRO A 164 14.80 -35.80 3.45
CA PRO A 164 13.99 -36.15 2.30
C PRO A 164 13.92 -34.99 1.32
N ARG A 165 14.26 -35.37 0.10
CA ARG A 165 14.25 -34.64 -1.15
C ARG A 165 12.79 -34.49 -1.61
N SER A 166 12.55 -33.47 -2.45
CA SER A 166 11.66 -33.54 -3.62
C SER A 166 10.19 -33.06 -3.51
N LEU A 167 9.94 -31.95 -4.24
CA LEU A 167 8.82 -31.66 -5.16
C LEU A 167 7.41 -31.34 -4.62
N GLY A 168 6.87 -30.23 -5.11
CA GLY A 168 5.44 -29.92 -5.05
C GLY A 168 5.10 -28.48 -5.44
N GLY A 169 5.35 -28.10 -6.69
CA GLY A 169 4.78 -26.87 -7.27
C GLY A 169 3.40 -27.17 -7.87
N PRO A 170 2.33 -26.47 -7.45
CA PRO A 170 1.04 -26.52 -8.13
C PRO A 170 0.94 -25.43 -9.21
N ILE A 171 0.26 -25.83 -10.27
CA ILE A 171 -0.08 -25.17 -11.55
C ILE A 171 -0.68 -23.77 -11.37
#